data_AF-A0A9N9TL62-F1
#
_entry.id   AF-A0A9N9TL62-F1
#
_cell.length_a   1.000
_cell.length_b   1.000
_cell.length_c   1.000
_cell.angle_alpha   90.00
_cell.angle_beta   90.00
_cell.angle_gamma   90.00
#
_symmetry.space_group_name_H-M   'P 1'
#
loop_
_entity.id
_entity.type
_entity.pdbx_description
1 polymer ?
#
loop_
_entity_poly.entity_id
_entity_poly.type
_entity_poly.pdbx_seq_one_letter_code
_entity_poly.pdbx_strand_id
1 'polypeptide(L)'
;MVLILNGISPTNLPQDTQSLYNDYPVYAKTAGDLLAIPSRVIEPNKLLYVGQSEFAAVLPHDPNVDIIGSDAATTCIIIVLRHSGSGAVALGHFDGSETKEGVVAVIQKLRGLSLARSEGRLELQLIGAYENESSSSEEVFRGIIQAFHEYPDGIHLTLACVGKVITIYDDKKVPKPIIYGIGIRVKSGEMFPATYPDKGPEQHLRSIRSIEALPSQRMVDIYDNESGFLKIQPFHYEPWAHRSCWSNRTDEALLQRYSTSPMAEPPDMAHNIRNMLKFIHEHSARDVFKDNKPLLFRMHSGLWEPLD
;
A
#
# COMPACT_ATOMS: atom_id res chain seq x y z
N MET A 1 -10.75 20.08 -10.05
CA MET A 1 -11.68 18.96 -10.27
C MET A 1 -11.13 18.11 -11.37
N VAL A 2 -10.71 16.87 -11.11
CA VAL A 2 -10.34 15.95 -12.20
C VAL A 2 -10.30 14.48 -11.79
N LEU A 3 -10.82 14.11 -10.62
CA LEU A 3 -11.24 12.72 -10.43
C LEU A 3 -12.48 12.47 -11.31
N ILE A 4 -12.38 11.52 -12.23
CA ILE A 4 -13.41 11.17 -13.18
C ILE A 4 -14.05 9.86 -12.72
N LEU A 5 -15.34 9.92 -12.39
CA LEU A 5 -16.15 8.79 -11.95
C LEU A 5 -17.08 8.37 -13.08
N ASN A 6 -16.92 7.14 -13.57
CA ASN A 6 -17.73 6.60 -14.67
C ASN A 6 -17.81 7.55 -15.89
N GLY A 7 -16.68 8.18 -16.23
CA GLY A 7 -16.58 9.13 -17.35
C GLY A 7 -17.02 10.56 -17.06
N ILE A 8 -17.45 10.89 -15.84
CA ILE A 8 -17.94 12.21 -15.45
C ILE A 8 -17.04 12.80 -14.36
N SER A 9 -16.68 14.08 -14.47
CA SER A 9 -16.10 14.81 -13.32
C SER A 9 -17.24 15.26 -12.41
N PRO A 10 -17.39 14.70 -11.21
CA PRO A 10 -18.53 15.00 -10.36
C PRO A 10 -18.40 16.41 -9.74
N THR A 11 -19.54 17.06 -9.52
CA THR A 11 -19.58 18.35 -8.79
C THR A 11 -19.31 18.15 -7.29
N ASN A 12 -19.82 17.06 -6.73
CA ASN A 12 -19.62 16.66 -5.33
C ASN A 12 -18.98 15.28 -5.29
N LEU A 13 -17.96 15.09 -4.46
CA LEU A 13 -17.39 13.77 -4.23
C LEU A 13 -18.31 12.91 -3.35
N PRO A 14 -18.31 11.58 -3.56
CA PRO A 14 -18.93 10.65 -2.62
C PRO A 14 -18.45 10.93 -1.19
N GLN A 15 -19.37 10.95 -0.24
CA GLN A 15 -19.05 11.25 1.16
C GLN A 15 -18.44 10.05 1.89
N ASP A 16 -18.71 8.85 1.39
CA ASP A 16 -18.31 7.56 1.96
C ASP A 16 -18.32 6.48 0.86
N THR A 17 -17.86 5.27 1.19
CA THR A 17 -17.85 4.16 0.23
C THR A 17 -19.26 3.74 -0.22
N GLN A 18 -20.27 3.87 0.64
CA GLN A 18 -21.65 3.50 0.31
C GLN A 18 -22.28 4.43 -0.73
N SER A 19 -22.08 5.74 -0.59
CA SER A 19 -22.53 6.75 -1.56
C SER A 19 -21.84 6.58 -2.91
N LEU A 20 -20.56 6.19 -2.93
CA LEU A 20 -19.86 5.84 -4.18
C LEU A 20 -20.63 4.75 -4.96
N TYR A 21 -21.06 3.69 -4.29
CA TYR A 21 -21.78 2.61 -4.96
C TYR A 21 -23.23 2.96 -5.31
N ASN A 22 -23.88 3.79 -4.51
CA ASN A 22 -25.24 4.27 -4.80
C ASN A 22 -25.25 5.15 -6.05
N ASP A 23 -24.29 6.08 -6.15
CA ASP A 23 -24.18 7.02 -7.26
C ASP A 23 -23.56 6.37 -8.51
N TYR A 24 -22.63 5.41 -8.32
CA TYR A 24 -21.90 4.73 -9.38
C TYR A 24 -21.88 3.19 -9.19
N PRO A 25 -23.00 2.49 -9.44
CA PRO A 25 -23.11 1.04 -9.24
C PRO A 25 -22.11 0.19 -10.03
N VAL A 26 -21.50 0.74 -11.09
CA VAL A 26 -20.45 0.08 -11.88
C VAL A 26 -19.29 -0.41 -11.01
N TYR A 27 -18.95 0.31 -9.94
CA TYR A 27 -17.83 -0.06 -9.09
C TYR A 27 -18.11 -1.31 -8.25
N ALA A 28 -19.35 -1.51 -7.80
CA ALA A 28 -19.75 -2.73 -7.11
C ALA A 28 -19.59 -3.97 -8.02
N LYS A 29 -19.89 -3.82 -9.31
CA LYS A 29 -19.65 -4.88 -10.31
C LYS A 29 -18.16 -5.16 -10.48
N THR A 30 -17.33 -4.14 -10.72
CA THR A 30 -15.88 -4.33 -10.91
C THR A 30 -15.19 -4.88 -9.65
N ALA A 31 -15.68 -4.54 -8.46
CA ALA A 31 -15.23 -5.14 -7.22
C ALA A 31 -15.58 -6.64 -7.20
N GLY A 32 -16.81 -7.01 -7.56
CA GLY A 32 -17.22 -8.40 -7.69
C GLY A 32 -16.35 -9.21 -8.66
N ASP A 33 -15.98 -8.62 -9.81
CA ASP A 33 -15.09 -9.26 -10.78
C ASP A 33 -13.69 -9.55 -10.19
N LEU A 34 -13.12 -8.63 -9.41
CA LEU A 34 -11.85 -8.86 -8.71
C LEU A 34 -11.98 -9.92 -7.61
N LEU A 35 -13.07 -9.88 -6.82
CA LEU A 35 -13.33 -10.83 -5.74
C LEU A 35 -13.59 -12.26 -6.24
N ALA A 36 -14.03 -12.42 -7.49
CA ALA A 36 -14.19 -13.71 -8.13
C ALA A 36 -12.84 -14.37 -8.52
N ILE A 37 -11.73 -13.62 -8.53
CA ILE A 37 -10.41 -14.15 -8.83
C ILE A 37 -9.86 -14.84 -7.58
N PRO A 38 -9.43 -16.12 -7.65
CA PRO A 38 -8.82 -16.80 -6.51
C PRO A 38 -7.53 -16.10 -6.06
N SER A 39 -7.38 -15.98 -4.74
CA SER A 39 -6.15 -15.43 -4.15
C SER A 39 -4.94 -16.32 -4.44
N ARG A 40 -3.79 -15.70 -4.70
CA ARG A 40 -2.54 -16.39 -5.04
C ARG A 40 -1.49 -16.14 -3.96
N VAL A 41 -0.78 -17.19 -3.57
CA VAL A 41 0.45 -17.04 -2.75
C VAL A 41 1.59 -16.67 -3.71
N ILE A 42 2.26 -15.55 -3.44
CA ILE A 42 3.30 -15.02 -4.32
C ILE A 42 4.67 -15.15 -3.65
N GLU A 43 5.50 -16.00 -4.26
CA GLU A 43 6.90 -16.19 -3.88
C GLU A 43 7.75 -14.95 -4.20
N PRO A 44 8.90 -14.73 -3.52
CA PRO A 44 9.70 -13.52 -3.66
C PRO A 44 10.39 -13.34 -5.02
N ASN A 45 10.30 -14.33 -5.93
CA ASN A 45 10.96 -14.28 -7.23
C ASN A 45 10.49 -13.10 -8.09
N LYS A 46 11.37 -12.09 -8.26
CA LYS A 46 11.11 -10.85 -9.00
C LYS A 46 9.88 -10.09 -8.47
N LEU A 47 9.64 -10.20 -7.17
CA LEU A 47 8.59 -9.49 -6.46
C LEU A 47 9.13 -8.15 -5.94
N LEU A 48 8.41 -7.07 -6.21
CA LEU A 48 8.55 -5.81 -5.50
C LEU A 48 7.36 -5.66 -4.54
N TYR A 49 7.56 -6.06 -3.28
CA TYR A 49 6.57 -5.89 -2.23
C TYR A 49 6.62 -4.46 -1.69
N VAL A 50 5.48 -3.79 -1.63
CA VAL A 50 5.29 -2.43 -1.11
C VAL A 50 4.55 -2.53 0.22
N GLY A 51 5.16 -2.03 1.29
CA GLY A 51 4.57 -2.01 2.63
C GLY A 51 3.70 -0.78 2.86
N GLN A 52 3.05 -0.74 4.03
CA GLN A 52 2.30 0.43 4.48
C GLN A 52 3.19 1.68 4.54
N SER A 53 2.63 2.82 4.13
CA SER A 53 3.34 4.11 4.00
C SER A 53 4.50 4.09 2.98
N GLU A 54 4.51 3.11 2.06
CA GLU A 54 5.42 3.06 0.92
C GLU A 54 4.66 3.10 -0.41
N PHE A 55 5.39 3.48 -1.46
CA PHE A 55 4.96 3.33 -2.84
C PHE A 55 6.13 2.97 -3.74
N ALA A 56 5.82 2.44 -4.91
CA ALA A 56 6.76 2.25 -5.99
C ALA A 56 6.05 2.33 -7.34
N ALA A 57 6.82 2.54 -8.41
CA ALA A 57 6.32 2.47 -9.77
C ALA A 57 7.24 1.65 -10.67
N VAL A 58 6.66 0.94 -11.62
CA VAL A 58 7.36 0.01 -12.51
C VAL A 58 6.84 0.12 -13.93
N LEU A 59 7.72 -0.11 -14.90
CA LEU A 59 7.39 -0.17 -16.32
C LEU A 59 7.19 -1.62 -16.77
N PRO A 60 6.33 -1.89 -17.78
CA PRO A 60 6.12 -3.26 -18.29
C PRO A 60 7.39 -3.99 -18.74
N HIS A 61 8.43 -3.25 -19.08
CA HIS A 61 9.72 -3.76 -19.57
C HIS A 61 10.84 -3.66 -18.53
N ASP A 62 10.51 -3.40 -17.26
CA ASP A 62 11.47 -3.47 -16.17
C ASP A 62 12.09 -4.89 -16.10
N PRO A 63 13.43 -5.02 -16.12
CA PRO A 63 14.08 -6.33 -16.15
C PRO A 63 14.06 -7.05 -14.79
N ASN A 64 13.86 -6.31 -13.70
CA ASN A 64 14.03 -6.77 -12.32
C ASN A 64 12.70 -7.19 -11.69
N VAL A 65 11.60 -6.54 -12.05
CA VAL A 65 10.30 -6.74 -11.40
C VAL A 65 9.29 -7.36 -12.36
N ASP A 66 8.81 -8.57 -12.03
CA ASP A 66 7.70 -9.21 -12.75
C ASP A 66 6.36 -8.99 -12.04
N ILE A 67 6.37 -8.85 -10.70
CA ILE A 67 5.17 -8.61 -9.90
C ILE A 67 5.44 -7.46 -8.91
N ILE A 68 4.54 -6.49 -8.87
CA ILE A 68 4.46 -5.50 -7.77
C ILE A 68 3.22 -5.80 -6.94
N GLY A 69 3.32 -5.69 -5.62
CA GLY A 69 2.25 -6.13 -4.74
C GLY A 69 2.28 -5.54 -3.34
N SER A 70 1.16 -5.66 -2.63
CA SER A 70 1.01 -5.27 -1.23
C SER A 70 -0.06 -6.14 -0.57
N ASP A 71 0.03 -6.37 0.73
CA ASP A 71 -1.02 -7.00 1.54
C ASP A 71 -1.23 -6.30 2.89
N ALA A 72 -1.93 -6.98 3.80
CA ALA A 72 -2.30 -6.51 5.14
C ALA A 72 -3.17 -5.23 5.12
N ALA A 73 -3.89 -4.99 4.02
CA ALA A 73 -4.84 -3.90 3.91
C ALA A 73 -6.12 -4.23 4.68
N THR A 74 -6.21 -3.75 5.92
CA THR A 74 -7.42 -3.79 6.74
C THR A 74 -8.20 -2.48 6.59
N THR A 75 -7.89 -1.46 7.38
CA THR A 75 -8.49 -0.13 7.29
C THR A 75 -7.78 0.79 6.28
N CYS A 76 -6.56 0.42 5.90
CA CYS A 76 -5.77 1.07 4.87
C CYS A 76 -6.27 0.73 3.46
N ILE A 77 -5.85 1.54 2.49
CA ILE A 77 -6.19 1.40 1.07
C ILE A 77 -4.90 1.23 0.26
N ILE A 78 -4.82 0.12 -0.46
CA ILE A 78 -3.87 -0.05 -1.55
C ILE A 78 -4.44 0.67 -2.76
N ILE A 79 -3.70 1.66 -3.26
CA ILE A 79 -4.00 2.31 -4.53
C ILE A 79 -3.16 1.68 -5.62
N VAL A 80 -3.74 1.60 -6.81
CA VAL A 80 -3.02 1.25 -8.03
C VAL A 80 -3.32 2.34 -9.05
N LEU A 81 -2.27 3.01 -9.50
CA LEU A 81 -2.36 4.03 -10.54
C LEU A 81 -1.63 3.52 -11.77
N ARG A 82 -2.35 3.39 -12.88
CA ARG A 82 -1.80 2.90 -14.14
C ARG A 82 -1.88 3.98 -15.21
N HIS A 83 -0.83 4.12 -16.01
CA HIS A 83 -0.91 4.89 -17.24
C HIS A 83 -1.21 3.96 -18.41
N SER A 84 -2.40 4.10 -19.01
CA SER A 84 -2.92 3.12 -19.99
C SER A 84 -2.09 3.02 -21.28
N GLY A 85 -1.34 4.08 -21.62
CA GLY A 85 -0.50 4.14 -22.82
C GLY A 85 0.87 3.48 -22.70
N SER A 86 1.57 3.82 -21.62
CA SER A 86 2.91 3.29 -21.33
C SER A 86 2.83 1.92 -20.66
N GLY A 87 1.68 1.59 -20.06
CA GLY A 87 1.50 0.44 -19.21
C GLY A 87 2.19 0.55 -17.86
N ALA A 88 2.81 1.70 -17.54
CA ALA A 88 3.43 1.93 -16.25
C ALA A 88 2.40 1.76 -15.12
N VAL A 89 2.83 1.17 -14.02
CA VAL A 89 1.99 0.92 -12.84
C VAL A 89 2.71 1.48 -11.63
N ALA A 90 2.01 2.27 -10.84
CA ALA A 90 2.40 2.65 -9.49
C ALA A 90 1.46 2.01 -8.49
N LEU A 91 2.02 1.50 -7.39
CA LEU A 91 1.29 0.92 -6.28
C LEU A 91 1.73 1.66 -5.01
N GLY A 92 0.77 2.08 -4.20
CA GLY A 92 1.02 2.70 -2.90
C GLY A 92 0.05 2.21 -1.84
N HIS A 93 0.50 2.11 -0.60
CA HIS A 93 -0.30 1.58 0.50
C HIS A 93 -0.55 2.68 1.55
N PHE A 94 -1.76 3.23 1.53
CA PHE A 94 -2.16 4.41 2.30
C PHE A 94 -2.90 4.02 3.58
N ASP A 95 -2.48 4.57 4.70
CA ASP A 95 -3.10 4.37 6.02
C ASP A 95 -3.84 5.60 6.56
N GLY A 96 -3.86 6.69 5.79
CA GLY A 96 -4.46 7.98 6.14
C GLY A 96 -3.42 9.08 6.43
N SER A 97 -2.18 8.70 6.71
CA SER A 97 -1.09 9.63 7.03
C SER A 97 -0.54 10.30 5.78
N GLU A 98 -0.38 11.64 5.81
CA GLU A 98 0.18 12.44 4.70
C GLU A 98 -0.41 12.09 3.32
N THR A 99 -1.72 11.79 3.29
CA THR A 99 -2.40 11.22 2.11
C THR A 99 -2.24 12.10 0.86
N LYS A 100 -2.33 13.42 1.02
CA LYS A 100 -2.25 14.36 -0.11
C LYS A 100 -0.86 14.37 -0.74
N GLU A 101 0.18 14.49 0.09
CA GLU A 101 1.57 14.45 -0.33
C GLU A 101 1.91 13.10 -0.99
N GLY A 102 1.44 11.99 -0.41
CA GLY A 102 1.62 10.66 -0.97
C GLY A 102 0.96 10.48 -2.34
N VAL A 103 -0.28 10.94 -2.52
CA VAL A 103 -0.98 10.91 -3.81
C VAL A 103 -0.22 11.72 -4.86
N VAL A 104 0.23 12.93 -4.52
CA VAL A 104 1.03 13.77 -5.43
C VAL A 104 2.33 13.06 -5.83
N ALA A 105 3.04 12.46 -4.88
CA ALA A 105 4.29 11.74 -5.13
C ALA A 105 4.11 10.53 -6.06
N VAL A 106 3.07 9.72 -5.83
CA VAL A 106 2.72 8.57 -6.68
C VAL A 106 2.43 9.00 -8.11
N ILE A 107 1.62 10.05 -8.30
CA ILE A 107 1.28 10.54 -9.64
C ILE A 107 2.51 11.09 -10.35
N GLN A 108 3.33 11.88 -9.66
CA GLN A 108 4.55 12.45 -10.23
C GLN A 108 5.53 11.36 -10.66
N LYS A 109 5.75 10.34 -9.83
CA LYS A 109 6.62 9.20 -10.15
C LYS A 109 6.13 8.46 -11.40
N LEU A 110 4.84 8.11 -11.44
CA LEU A 110 4.26 7.40 -12.58
C LEU A 110 4.36 8.20 -13.89
N ARG A 111 4.15 9.52 -13.80
CA ARG A 111 4.27 10.43 -14.95
C ARG A 111 5.70 10.51 -15.47
N GLY A 112 6.68 10.59 -14.58
CA GLY A 112 8.10 10.55 -14.97
C GLY A 112 8.43 9.35 -15.83
N LEU A 113 7.88 8.17 -15.51
CA LEU A 113 8.05 6.94 -16.29
C LEU A 113 7.26 6.92 -17.60
N SER A 114 6.23 7.75 -17.73
CA SER A 114 5.31 7.75 -18.88
C SER A 114 5.57 8.86 -19.89
N LEU A 115 6.58 9.72 -19.68
CA LEU A 115 6.87 10.88 -20.53
C LEU A 115 7.07 10.53 -22.01
N ALA A 116 7.65 9.37 -22.31
CA ALA A 116 7.91 8.92 -23.68
C ALA A 116 6.65 8.47 -24.45
N ARG A 117 5.50 8.31 -23.76
CA ARG A 117 4.23 7.89 -24.37
C ARG A 117 3.06 8.63 -23.74
N SER A 118 2.68 9.75 -24.34
CA SER A 118 1.56 10.58 -23.89
C SER A 118 0.18 10.06 -24.34
N GLU A 119 0.12 9.07 -25.23
CA GLU A 119 -1.13 8.47 -25.69
C GLU A 119 -1.71 7.59 -24.58
N GLY A 120 -2.61 8.11 -23.76
CA GLY A 120 -3.22 7.36 -22.66
C GLY A 120 -3.90 8.24 -21.64
N ARG A 121 -4.24 7.63 -20.50
CA ARG A 121 -4.81 8.32 -19.33
C ARG A 121 -4.34 7.67 -18.04
N LEU A 122 -4.54 8.36 -16.94
CA LEU A 122 -4.32 7.83 -15.59
C LEU A 122 -5.58 7.07 -15.14
N GLU A 123 -5.40 5.81 -14.77
CA GLU A 123 -6.45 4.92 -14.28
C GLU A 123 -6.15 4.55 -12.83
N LEU A 124 -7.07 4.88 -11.93
CA LEU A 124 -6.99 4.64 -10.49
C LEU A 124 -7.83 3.44 -10.11
N GLN A 125 -7.31 2.63 -9.21
CA GLN A 125 -7.99 1.48 -8.61
C GLN A 125 -7.75 1.51 -7.09
N LEU A 126 -8.80 1.26 -6.31
CA LEU A 126 -8.75 1.30 -4.84
C LEU A 126 -9.12 -0.07 -4.27
N ILE A 127 -8.32 -0.57 -3.33
CA ILE A 127 -8.50 -1.88 -2.72
C ILE A 127 -8.23 -1.81 -1.21
N GLY A 128 -9.11 -2.33 -0.37
CA GLY A 128 -8.95 -2.35 1.09
C GLY A 128 -10.02 -1.53 1.80
N ALA A 129 -9.75 -1.04 3.01
CA ALA A 129 -10.69 -0.27 3.82
C ALA A 129 -12.06 -0.96 3.97
N TYR A 130 -12.09 -2.14 4.61
CA TYR A 130 -13.36 -2.82 4.90
C TYR A 130 -14.23 -1.96 5.84
N GLU A 131 -15.54 -2.23 5.85
CA GLU A 131 -16.50 -1.56 6.72
C GLU A 131 -16.24 -1.97 8.18
N ASN A 132 -15.63 -1.06 8.95
CA ASN A 132 -15.21 -1.28 10.32
C ASN A 132 -15.93 -0.31 11.29
N GLU A 133 -15.88 -0.63 12.59
CA GLU A 133 -16.62 0.13 13.60
C GLU A 133 -16.04 1.52 13.89
N SER A 134 -14.71 1.65 13.83
CA SER A 134 -14.04 2.95 13.85
C SER A 134 -14.13 3.56 12.46
N SER A 135 -14.54 4.82 12.31
CA SER A 135 -14.64 5.50 11.00
C SER A 135 -13.33 5.61 10.21
N SER A 136 -12.25 4.98 10.65
CA SER A 136 -10.91 5.01 10.06
C SER A 136 -10.89 4.58 8.59
N SER A 137 -11.58 3.50 8.19
CA SER A 137 -11.62 3.11 6.77
C SER A 137 -12.23 4.21 5.88
N GLU A 138 -13.31 4.84 6.35
CA GLU A 138 -13.98 5.93 5.62
C GLU A 138 -13.14 7.21 5.61
N GLU A 139 -12.42 7.51 6.69
CA GLU A 139 -11.48 8.63 6.75
C GLU A 139 -10.34 8.48 5.74
N VAL A 140 -9.74 7.29 5.64
CA VAL A 140 -8.70 6.99 4.64
C VAL A 140 -9.28 7.13 3.22
N PHE A 141 -10.46 6.55 2.97
CA PHE A 141 -11.14 6.66 1.68
C PHE A 141 -11.39 8.12 1.27
N ARG A 142 -11.98 8.92 2.17
CA ARG A 142 -12.26 10.35 1.91
C ARG A 142 -10.99 11.13 1.63
N GLY A 143 -9.93 10.91 2.42
CA GLY A 143 -8.64 11.55 2.22
C GLY A 143 -8.06 11.27 0.83
N ILE A 144 -8.11 10.02 0.38
CA ILE A 144 -7.60 9.60 -0.94
C ILE A 144 -8.43 10.20 -2.08
N ILE A 145 -9.75 10.08 -2.02
CA ILE A 145 -10.66 10.60 -3.05
C ILE A 145 -10.53 12.12 -3.18
N GLN A 146 -10.45 12.82 -2.05
CA GLN A 146 -10.21 14.26 -2.04
C GLN A 146 -8.86 14.62 -2.66
N ALA A 147 -7.78 13.95 -2.25
CA ALA A 147 -6.43 14.21 -2.77
C ALA A 147 -6.34 14.02 -4.29
N PHE A 148 -6.94 12.97 -4.84
CA PHE A 148 -6.99 12.76 -6.30
C PHE A 148 -7.87 13.80 -7.02
N HIS A 149 -8.96 14.23 -6.42
CA HIS A 149 -9.85 15.23 -7.03
C HIS A 149 -9.24 16.64 -7.07
N GLU A 150 -8.41 16.97 -6.07
CA GLU A 150 -7.66 18.22 -5.97
C GLU A 150 -6.44 18.28 -6.89
N TYR A 151 -5.91 17.14 -7.32
CA TYR A 151 -4.83 17.08 -8.32
C TYR A 151 -5.30 17.76 -9.63
N PRO A 152 -4.44 18.34 -10.48
CA PRO A 152 -4.88 19.09 -11.67
C PRO A 152 -5.20 18.25 -12.92
N ASP A 153 -4.79 16.99 -12.98
CA ASP A 153 -4.96 16.12 -14.15
C ASP A 153 -6.06 15.07 -14.07
N GLY A 154 -6.68 14.77 -15.21
CA GLY A 154 -7.72 13.74 -15.36
C GLY A 154 -7.28 12.37 -14.85
N ILE A 155 -7.88 11.92 -13.74
CA ILE A 155 -7.65 10.61 -13.13
C ILE A 155 -8.96 9.84 -13.16
N HIS A 156 -8.99 8.72 -13.85
CA HIS A 156 -10.19 7.91 -14.01
C HIS A 156 -10.24 6.83 -12.95
N LEU A 157 -11.23 6.88 -12.05
CA LEU A 157 -11.49 5.74 -11.17
C LEU A 157 -12.07 4.60 -12.01
N THR A 158 -11.38 3.46 -12.02
CA THR A 158 -11.74 2.28 -12.84
C THR A 158 -12.18 1.09 -12.01
N LEU A 159 -11.76 1.03 -10.74
CA LEU A 159 -12.15 -0.01 -9.79
C LEU A 159 -12.14 0.57 -8.37
N ALA A 160 -13.19 0.29 -7.61
CA ALA A 160 -13.21 0.54 -6.18
C ALA A 160 -13.72 -0.72 -5.48
N CYS A 161 -12.81 -1.42 -4.82
CA CYS A 161 -13.03 -2.64 -4.06
C CYS A 161 -12.80 -2.30 -2.58
N VAL A 162 -13.71 -1.50 -2.04
CA VAL A 162 -13.61 -0.89 -0.69
C VAL A 162 -14.93 -0.93 0.07
N GLY A 163 -14.88 -0.81 1.40
CA GLY A 163 -16.05 -0.74 2.27
C GLY A 163 -16.89 -2.02 2.25
N LYS A 164 -18.21 -1.87 2.23
CA LYS A 164 -19.16 -2.97 2.40
C LYS A 164 -18.99 -4.12 1.41
N VAL A 165 -18.62 -3.86 0.15
CA VAL A 165 -18.52 -4.91 -0.88
C VAL A 165 -17.37 -5.90 -0.63
N ILE A 166 -16.38 -5.50 0.18
CA ILE A 166 -15.26 -6.37 0.59
C ILE A 166 -15.37 -6.81 2.04
N THR A 167 -16.51 -6.57 2.70
CA THR A 167 -16.67 -6.88 4.13
C THR A 167 -17.44 -8.16 4.33
N ILE A 168 -16.87 -9.07 5.12
CA ILE A 168 -17.52 -10.30 5.59
C ILE A 168 -17.55 -10.32 7.10
N TYR A 169 -18.50 -11.06 7.67
CA TYR A 169 -18.62 -11.26 9.10
C TYR A 169 -18.27 -12.70 9.43
N ASP A 170 -17.40 -12.88 10.42
CA ASP A 170 -17.15 -14.22 10.96
C ASP A 170 -18.31 -14.70 11.86
N ASP A 171 -18.19 -15.93 12.38
CA ASP A 171 -19.20 -16.55 13.25
C ASP A 171 -19.52 -15.72 14.49
N LYS A 172 -18.60 -14.85 14.93
CA LYS A 172 -18.75 -13.96 16.08
C LYS A 172 -19.26 -12.57 15.70
N LYS A 173 -19.68 -12.37 14.45
CA LYS A 173 -20.13 -11.09 13.89
C LYS A 173 -19.04 -10.01 13.88
N VAL A 174 -17.77 -10.41 13.83
CA VAL A 174 -16.67 -9.46 13.65
C VAL A 174 -16.50 -9.19 12.15
N PRO A 175 -16.55 -7.92 11.70
CA PRO A 175 -16.30 -7.56 10.31
C PRO A 175 -14.82 -7.74 9.95
N LYS A 176 -14.55 -8.28 8.77
CA LYS A 176 -13.22 -8.56 8.21
C LYS A 176 -13.19 -8.30 6.70
N PRO A 177 -12.04 -7.90 6.13
CA PRO A 177 -11.90 -7.84 4.69
C PRO A 177 -11.90 -9.24 4.07
N ILE A 178 -12.49 -9.36 2.87
CA ILE A 178 -12.41 -10.56 2.02
C ILE A 178 -11.00 -10.69 1.43
N ILE A 179 -10.44 -9.56 0.98
CA ILE A 179 -9.11 -9.47 0.39
C ILE A 179 -8.24 -8.52 1.22
N TYR A 180 -7.05 -8.99 1.59
CA TYR A 180 -6.07 -8.21 2.36
C TYR A 180 -4.96 -7.65 1.47
N GLY A 181 -4.82 -8.18 0.25
CA GLY A 181 -3.70 -7.86 -0.61
C GLY A 181 -3.98 -8.16 -2.07
N ILE A 182 -3.22 -7.50 -2.92
CA ILE A 182 -3.27 -7.64 -4.37
C ILE A 182 -1.86 -7.72 -4.93
N GLY A 183 -1.72 -8.40 -6.06
CA GLY A 183 -0.54 -8.42 -6.89
C GLY A 183 -0.88 -7.99 -8.30
N ILE A 184 0.10 -7.42 -8.99
CA ILE A 184 -0.03 -6.95 -10.37
C ILE A 184 1.11 -7.53 -11.18
N ARG A 185 0.79 -8.27 -12.26
CA ARG A 185 1.81 -8.67 -13.23
C ARG A 185 2.21 -7.46 -14.05
N VAL A 186 3.46 -7.04 -13.91
CA VAL A 186 3.94 -5.77 -14.47
C VAL A 186 3.81 -5.73 -16.00
N LYS A 187 4.11 -6.84 -16.68
CA LYS A 187 4.04 -6.95 -18.15
C LYS A 187 2.63 -6.83 -18.72
N SER A 188 1.63 -7.47 -18.11
CA SER A 188 0.25 -7.47 -18.62
C SER A 188 -0.64 -6.41 -17.98
N GLY A 189 -0.29 -5.95 -16.77
CA GLY A 189 -1.17 -5.17 -15.90
C GLY A 189 -2.31 -5.98 -15.30
N GLU A 190 -2.24 -7.32 -15.31
CA GLU A 190 -3.24 -8.19 -14.66
C GLU A 190 -3.15 -8.03 -13.13
N MET A 191 -4.24 -7.59 -12.51
CA MET A 191 -4.41 -7.54 -11.06
C MET A 191 -5.11 -8.80 -10.54
N PHE A 192 -4.70 -9.28 -9.38
CA PHE A 192 -5.30 -10.44 -8.71
C PHE A 192 -5.13 -10.33 -7.18
N PRO A 193 -6.04 -10.90 -6.37
CA PRO A 193 -5.83 -10.99 -4.92
C PRO A 193 -4.60 -11.83 -4.59
N ALA A 194 -3.83 -11.44 -3.59
CA ALA A 194 -2.55 -12.08 -3.28
C ALA A 194 -2.18 -12.04 -1.80
N THR A 195 -1.37 -13.01 -1.38
CA THR A 195 -0.68 -13.04 -0.09
C THR A 195 0.82 -13.29 -0.28
N TYR A 196 1.62 -12.82 0.67
CA TYR A 196 3.08 -12.79 0.53
C TYR A 196 3.74 -13.42 1.76
N PRO A 197 4.33 -14.62 1.64
CA PRO A 197 5.08 -15.23 2.73
C PRO A 197 6.42 -14.53 2.96
N ASP A 198 7.00 -13.93 1.92
CA ASP A 198 8.22 -13.11 1.99
C ASP A 198 7.93 -11.69 1.50
N LYS A 199 8.12 -10.73 2.41
CA LYS A 199 7.83 -9.29 2.23
C LYS A 199 9.12 -8.46 2.25
N GLY A 200 10.28 -9.13 2.21
CA GLY A 200 11.59 -8.51 2.29
C GLY A 200 11.98 -7.66 1.07
N PRO A 201 13.17 -7.05 1.10
CA PRO A 201 14.14 -7.08 2.20
C PRO A 201 13.74 -6.13 3.35
N GLU A 202 14.38 -6.31 4.51
CA GLU A 202 14.30 -5.39 5.67
C GLU A 202 12.87 -5.01 6.09
N GLN A 203 11.94 -5.97 6.02
CA GLN A 203 10.51 -5.73 6.30
C GLN A 203 10.31 -5.04 7.66
N HIS A 204 10.95 -5.53 8.72
CA HIS A 204 10.81 -4.98 10.06
C HIS A 204 11.35 -3.55 10.18
N LEU A 205 12.44 -3.21 9.49
CA LEU A 205 12.96 -1.85 9.42
C LEU A 205 11.98 -0.94 8.66
N ARG A 206 11.48 -1.40 7.51
CA ARG A 206 10.53 -0.65 6.68
C ARG A 206 9.23 -0.36 7.40
N SER A 207 8.71 -1.34 8.16
CA SER A 207 7.49 -1.19 8.96
C SER A 207 7.61 -0.19 10.12
N ILE A 208 8.80 0.23 10.53
CA ILE A 208 8.97 1.23 11.60
C ILE A 208 8.24 2.54 11.23
N ARG A 209 8.13 2.85 9.93
CA ARG A 209 7.46 4.05 9.42
C ARG A 209 5.96 4.10 9.71
N SER A 210 5.30 2.96 9.83
CA SER A 210 3.84 2.90 10.06
C SER A 210 3.44 3.07 11.52
N ILE A 211 4.40 3.20 12.46
CA ILE A 211 4.09 3.46 13.87
C ILE A 211 3.85 4.96 14.10
N GLU A 212 2.75 5.30 14.79
CA GLU A 212 2.35 6.66 15.21
C GLU A 212 3.45 7.48 15.94
N ALA A 213 4.50 6.84 16.44
CA ALA A 213 5.55 7.46 17.23
C ALA A 213 6.59 8.25 16.40
N LEU A 214 6.53 8.20 15.06
CA LEU A 214 7.46 8.94 14.21
C LEU A 214 6.89 10.28 13.72
N PRO A 215 7.62 11.40 13.91
CA PRO A 215 7.14 12.74 13.57
C PRO A 215 7.00 13.05 12.07
N SER A 216 7.21 12.08 11.17
CA SER A 216 6.93 12.23 9.73
C SER A 216 6.64 10.88 9.09
N GLN A 217 5.37 10.50 9.03
CA GLN A 217 4.89 9.32 8.31
C GLN A 217 4.68 9.67 6.83
N ARG A 218 5.73 10.20 6.21
CA ARG A 218 5.74 10.51 4.78
C ARG A 218 5.64 9.21 4.00
N MET A 219 4.79 9.20 2.98
CA MET A 219 4.77 8.17 1.96
C MET A 219 6.14 8.12 1.23
N VAL A 220 6.79 6.96 1.17
CA VAL A 220 8.18 6.84 0.65
C VAL A 220 8.27 6.01 -0.62
N ASP A 221 9.01 6.53 -1.62
CA ASP A 221 9.38 5.78 -2.83
C ASP A 221 10.51 4.80 -2.51
N ILE A 222 10.27 3.51 -2.74
CA ILE A 222 11.24 2.45 -2.43
C ILE A 222 11.97 1.91 -3.65
N TYR A 223 11.63 2.33 -4.87
CA TYR A 223 12.21 1.75 -6.08
C TYR A 223 12.75 2.80 -7.05
N ASP A 224 14.05 2.74 -7.28
CA ASP A 224 14.72 3.59 -8.26
C ASP A 224 14.72 2.92 -9.64
N ASN A 225 13.92 3.45 -10.55
CA ASN A 225 13.80 2.93 -11.91
C ASN A 225 15.04 3.18 -12.77
N GLU A 226 15.90 4.15 -12.43
CA GLU A 226 17.11 4.42 -13.21
C GLU A 226 18.19 3.37 -12.93
N SER A 227 18.39 3.04 -11.65
CA SER A 227 19.38 2.03 -11.22
C SER A 227 18.80 0.61 -11.14
N GLY A 228 17.49 0.46 -11.04
CA GLY A 228 16.83 -0.82 -10.80
C GLY A 228 17.01 -1.34 -9.37
N PHE A 229 17.32 -0.45 -8.42
CA PHE A 229 17.54 -0.82 -7.02
C PHE A 229 16.30 -0.55 -6.17
N LEU A 230 16.03 -1.47 -5.24
CA LEU A 230 15.21 -1.18 -4.08
C LEU A 230 16.06 -0.37 -3.11
N LYS A 231 15.53 0.76 -2.65
CA LYS A 231 16.26 1.75 -1.86
C LYS A 231 15.51 2.08 -0.59
N ILE A 232 16.14 1.83 0.55
CA ILE A 232 15.65 2.26 1.85
C ILE A 232 16.43 3.50 2.25
N GLN A 233 15.79 4.66 2.08
CA GLN A 233 16.37 5.94 2.46
C GLN A 233 16.57 6.03 3.97
N PRO A 234 17.64 6.69 4.45
CA PRO A 234 17.82 6.94 5.87
C PRO A 234 16.62 7.66 6.47
N PHE A 235 16.23 7.23 7.66
CA PHE A 235 15.24 7.93 8.47
C PHE A 235 15.57 7.77 9.93
N HIS A 236 15.09 8.74 10.70
CA HIS A 236 15.31 8.77 12.14
C HIS A 236 14.18 8.03 12.83
N TYR A 237 14.55 7.18 13.77
CA TYR A 237 13.66 6.61 14.76
C TYR A 237 14.46 6.54 16.06
N GLU A 238 13.82 6.91 17.16
CA GLU A 238 14.46 6.85 18.46
C GLU A 238 14.35 5.43 19.01
N PRO A 239 15.41 4.88 19.63
CA PRO A 239 15.29 3.65 20.39
C PRO A 239 14.19 3.81 21.43
N TRP A 240 13.19 2.93 21.38
CA TRP A 240 12.01 3.05 22.24
C TRP A 240 12.42 3.05 23.73
N ALA A 241 12.28 4.19 24.41
CA ALA A 241 12.86 4.43 25.73
C ALA A 241 12.31 3.52 26.85
N HIS A 242 11.09 3.00 26.70
CA HIS A 242 10.48 2.02 27.62
C HIS A 242 10.88 0.58 27.30
N ARG A 243 12.12 0.24 27.66
CA ARG A 243 12.85 -1.01 27.38
C ARG A 243 12.26 -2.34 27.93
N SER A 244 11.10 -2.37 28.57
CA SER A 244 10.73 -3.53 29.43
C SER A 244 9.36 -4.17 29.23
N CYS A 245 8.47 -3.64 28.39
CA CYS A 245 7.08 -4.14 28.38
C CYS A 245 6.58 -4.81 27.10
N TRP A 246 7.35 -4.85 26.00
CA TRP A 246 6.83 -5.41 24.73
C TRP A 246 7.04 -6.92 24.59
N SER A 247 8.18 -7.46 25.07
CA SER A 247 8.48 -8.90 24.96
C SER A 247 7.46 -9.77 25.71
N ASN A 248 6.92 -9.27 26.82
CA ASN A 248 5.97 -9.99 27.68
C ASN A 248 4.49 -9.67 27.36
N ARG A 249 4.20 -8.82 26.37
CA ARG A 249 2.82 -8.56 25.94
C ARG A 249 2.29 -9.74 25.14
N THR A 250 1.02 -10.06 25.37
CA THR A 250 0.27 -11.01 24.53
C THR A 250 0.06 -10.41 23.14
N ASP A 251 -0.25 -11.26 22.17
CA ASP A 251 -0.50 -10.82 20.80
C ASP A 251 -1.73 -9.89 20.73
N GLU A 252 -2.76 -10.15 21.52
CA GLU A 252 -3.94 -9.27 21.63
C GLU A 252 -3.54 -7.89 22.14
N ALA A 253 -2.67 -7.81 23.15
CA ALA A 253 -2.22 -6.53 23.69
C ALA A 253 -1.33 -5.73 22.71
N LEU A 254 -0.63 -6.41 21.80
CA LEU A 254 0.10 -5.77 20.71
C LEU A 254 -0.87 -5.23 19.66
N LEU A 255 -1.79 -6.06 19.19
CA LEU A 255 -2.78 -5.67 18.18
C LEU A 255 -3.64 -4.50 18.68
N GLN A 256 -4.13 -4.56 19.92
CA GLN A 256 -4.91 -3.46 20.52
C GLN A 256 -4.15 -2.13 20.63
N ARG A 257 -2.81 -2.15 20.65
CA ARG A 257 -2.01 -0.93 20.77
C ARG A 257 -1.58 -0.35 19.42
N TYR A 258 -1.34 -1.21 18.44
CA TYR A 258 -0.65 -0.87 17.19
C TYR A 258 -1.46 -1.12 15.91
N SER A 259 -2.67 -1.67 16.02
CA SER A 259 -3.59 -1.87 14.89
C SER A 259 -4.85 -1.03 15.07
N THR A 260 -5.35 -0.50 13.96
CA THR A 260 -6.63 0.20 13.82
C THR A 260 -7.82 -0.77 13.79
N SER A 261 -7.57 -2.07 13.58
CA SER A 261 -8.58 -3.12 13.50
C SER A 261 -8.12 -4.44 14.14
N PRO A 262 -7.90 -4.48 15.48
CA PRO A 262 -7.22 -5.60 16.16
C PRO A 262 -7.85 -6.98 15.92
N MET A 263 -9.15 -7.03 15.66
CA MET A 263 -9.90 -8.28 15.45
C MET A 263 -9.95 -8.75 13.99
N ALA A 264 -9.46 -7.91 13.06
CA ALA A 264 -9.44 -8.18 11.63
C ALA A 264 -8.03 -8.33 11.08
N GLU A 265 -6.98 -8.20 11.90
CA GLU A 265 -5.60 -8.33 11.42
C GLU A 265 -5.23 -9.75 10.95
N PRO A 266 -4.33 -9.88 9.97
CA PRO A 266 -3.74 -11.16 9.59
C PRO A 266 -3.05 -11.88 10.76
N PRO A 267 -2.94 -13.23 10.73
CA PRO A 267 -2.35 -14.01 11.83
C PRO A 267 -0.89 -13.67 12.15
N ASP A 268 -0.12 -13.18 11.17
CA ASP A 268 1.30 -12.83 11.32
C ASP A 268 1.51 -11.40 11.86
N MET A 269 0.46 -10.57 11.96
CA MET A 269 0.61 -9.15 12.29
C MET A 269 1.22 -8.92 13.68
N ALA A 270 0.78 -9.65 14.71
CA ALA A 270 1.35 -9.53 16.05
C ALA A 270 2.83 -9.93 16.09
N HIS A 271 3.22 -10.97 15.35
CA HIS A 271 4.60 -11.40 15.19
C HIS A 271 5.45 -10.32 14.51
N ASN A 272 4.94 -9.73 13.43
CA ASN A 272 5.62 -8.66 12.69
C ASN A 272 5.83 -7.41 13.56
N ILE A 273 4.81 -7.00 14.32
CA ILE A 273 4.92 -5.90 15.29
C ILE A 273 6.01 -6.20 16.33
N ARG A 274 6.03 -7.42 16.86
CA ARG A 274 7.02 -7.83 17.86
C ARG A 274 8.45 -7.79 17.32
N ASN A 275 8.67 -8.25 16.09
CA ASN A 275 9.99 -8.20 15.44
C ASN A 275 10.44 -6.77 15.15
N MET A 276 9.52 -5.91 14.70
CA MET A 276 9.79 -4.49 14.49
C MET A 276 10.16 -3.77 15.81
N LEU A 277 9.41 -4.01 16.89
CA LEU A 277 9.72 -3.44 18.22
C LEU A 277 11.06 -3.94 18.76
N LYS A 278 11.37 -5.22 18.54
CA LYS A 278 12.67 -5.80 18.86
C LYS A 278 13.80 -5.10 18.08
N PHE A 279 13.60 -4.88 16.79
CA PHE A 279 14.59 -4.23 15.93
C PHE A 279 14.89 -2.79 16.38
N ILE A 280 13.85 -1.98 16.62
CA ILE A 280 14.00 -0.59 17.13
C ILE A 280 14.72 -0.56 18.48
N HIS A 281 14.53 -1.59 19.29
CA HIS A 281 15.19 -1.72 20.59
C HIS A 281 16.68 -2.05 20.47
N GLU A 282 17.04 -2.92 19.52
CA GLU A 282 18.40 -3.45 19.36
C GLU A 282 19.30 -2.56 18.48
N HIS A 283 18.73 -1.77 17.57
CA HIS A 283 19.47 -1.01 16.56
C HIS A 283 19.02 0.44 16.53
N SER A 284 19.95 1.40 16.70
CA SER A 284 19.64 2.80 16.44
C SER A 284 19.65 3.10 14.94
N ALA A 285 18.93 4.14 14.51
CA ALA A 285 18.96 4.59 13.11
C ALA A 285 20.38 4.87 12.59
N ARG A 286 21.28 5.34 13.48
CA ARG A 286 22.69 5.61 13.14
C ARG A 286 23.49 4.33 12.87
N ASP A 287 23.15 3.24 13.54
CA ASP A 287 23.83 1.94 13.35
C ASP A 287 23.41 1.29 12.04
N VAL A 288 22.14 1.46 11.66
CA VAL A 288 21.56 0.93 10.43
C VAL A 288 22.02 1.73 9.22
N PHE A 289 21.84 3.06 9.24
CA PHE A 289 22.20 3.95 8.15
C PHE A 289 23.58 4.57 8.34
N LYS A 290 24.62 3.75 8.13
CA LYS A 290 26.02 4.18 8.25
C LYS A 290 26.31 5.37 7.32
N ASP A 291 26.97 6.39 7.85
CA ASP A 291 27.25 7.66 7.16
C ASP A 291 26.00 8.35 6.58
N ASN A 292 24.80 8.08 7.11
CA ASN A 292 23.53 8.54 6.54
C ASN A 292 23.36 8.13 5.07
N LYS A 293 23.85 6.93 4.70
CA LYS A 293 23.67 6.36 3.37
C LYS A 293 22.45 5.45 3.33
N PRO A 294 21.75 5.40 2.19
CA PRO A 294 20.63 4.48 1.99
C PRO A 294 21.11 3.03 1.97
N LEU A 295 20.25 2.10 2.40
CA LEU A 295 20.45 0.68 2.11
C LEU A 295 19.96 0.43 0.68
N LEU A 296 20.80 -0.22 -0.12
CA LEU A 296 20.52 -0.52 -1.52
C LEU A 296 20.43 -2.03 -1.70
N PHE A 297 19.44 -2.46 -2.48
CA PHE A 297 19.25 -3.86 -2.82
C PHE A 297 19.09 -4.00 -4.32
N ARG A 298 19.83 -4.95 -4.90
CA ARG A 298 19.74 -5.28 -6.32
C ARG A 298 18.97 -6.58 -6.51
N MET A 299 18.24 -6.68 -7.62
CA MET A 299 17.62 -7.93 -8.01
C MET A 299 18.69 -8.87 -8.58
N HIS A 300 18.90 -10.01 -7.94
CA HIS A 300 19.84 -11.03 -8.37
C HIS A 300 19.22 -12.42 -8.20
N SER A 301 19.24 -13.22 -9.28
CA SER A 301 18.64 -14.57 -9.28
C SER A 301 17.19 -14.63 -8.78
N GLY A 302 16.43 -13.55 -8.99
CA GLY A 302 15.04 -13.43 -8.57
C GLY A 302 14.83 -12.88 -7.17
N LEU A 303 15.88 -12.62 -6.38
CA LEU A 303 15.75 -12.10 -5.01
C LEU A 303 16.42 -10.74 -4.87
N TRP A 304 15.94 -9.93 -3.93
CA TRP A 304 16.60 -8.70 -3.53
C TRP A 304 17.78 -9.01 -2.61
N GLU A 305 19.00 -8.74 -3.08
CA GLU A 305 20.24 -8.91 -2.32
C GLU A 305 20.84 -7.54 -1.98
N PRO A 306 21.39 -7.36 -0.76
CA PRO A 306 22.03 -6.10 -0.39
C PRO A 306 23.23 -5.80 -1.31
N LEU A 307 23.40 -4.53 -1.64
CA LEU A 307 24.58 -4.01 -2.31
C LEU A 307 25.61 -3.62 -1.23
N ASP A 308 26.77 -4.26 -1.25
CA ASP A 308 27.90 -3.93 -0.36
C ASP A 308 28.44 -2.50 -0.59
#